data_AF-A0A653PZQ8-F1
#
_entry.id   AF-A0A653PZQ8-F1
#
_cell.length_a   1.000
_cell.length_b   1.000
_cell.length_c   1.000
_cell.angle_alpha   90.00
_cell.angle_beta   90.00
_cell.angle_gamma   90.00
#
_symmetry.space_group_name_H-M   'P 1'
#
loop_
_entity.id
_entity.type
_entity.pdbx_description
1 polymer ?
#
loop_
_entity_poly.entity_id
_entity_poly.type
_entity_poly.pdbx_seq_one_letter_code
_entity_poly.pdbx_strand_id
1 'polypeptide(L)'
;MIALLALMAAVQAGNEPQWVTGRIQDRDPVASFLTWDFSSVILRATCRNREVIVDYYGDDVVPRDAPKTSLFVDGAAFEMRRTGVAEYAIDAAGIAALQRGQWVEFDAPNEMDEPWHLGEAQALKALAATCSGTKK
;
A
#
# COMPACT_ATOMS: atom_id res chain seq x y z
N MET A 1 -27.17 23.13 -5.39
CA MET A 1 -26.86 21.77 -4.89
C MET A 1 -25.47 21.82 -4.28
N ILE A 2 -25.35 21.67 -2.96
CA ILE A 2 -24.05 21.65 -2.28
C ILE A 2 -23.61 20.18 -2.29
N ALA A 3 -22.54 19.87 -3.03
CA ALA A 3 -21.89 18.57 -2.92
C ALA A 3 -21.23 18.50 -1.54
N LEU A 4 -21.72 17.63 -0.67
CA LEU A 4 -21.00 17.25 0.54
C LEU A 4 -19.73 16.52 0.09
N LEU A 5 -18.58 17.18 0.17
CA LEU A 5 -17.31 16.48 0.23
C LEU A 5 -17.33 15.66 1.52
N ALA A 6 -17.41 14.34 1.39
CA ALA A 6 -17.21 13.44 2.51
C ALA A 6 -15.79 13.65 3.03
N LEU A 7 -15.69 14.26 4.22
CA LEU A 7 -14.44 14.45 4.93
C LEU A 7 -13.94 13.07 5.36
N MET A 8 -13.09 12.45 4.54
CA MET A 8 -12.37 11.24 4.96
C MET A 8 -11.50 11.63 6.16
N ALA A 9 -11.82 11.12 7.34
CA ALA A 9 -10.96 11.27 8.52
C ALA A 9 -9.71 10.39 8.30
N ALA A 10 -8.75 10.93 7.56
CA ALA A 10 -7.41 10.40 7.43
C ALA A 10 -6.75 10.39 8.82
N VAL A 11 -6.58 9.21 9.40
CA VAL A 11 -5.80 9.06 10.64
C VAL A 11 -4.39 8.64 10.24
N GLN A 12 -3.41 9.46 10.62
CA GLN A 12 -1.99 9.12 10.49
C GLN A 12 -1.70 7.83 11.27
N ALA A 13 -1.01 6.88 10.65
CA ALA A 13 -0.69 5.61 11.29
C ALA A 13 0.54 5.77 12.21
N GLY A 14 0.31 6.16 13.46
CA GLY A 14 1.39 6.28 14.46
C GLY A 14 2.42 7.36 14.11
N ASN A 15 3.71 7.03 14.25
CA ASN A 15 4.84 7.93 13.95
C ASN A 15 5.23 7.96 12.46
N GLU A 16 4.43 7.37 11.57
CA GLU A 16 4.70 7.31 10.13
C GLU A 16 3.78 8.29 9.37
N PRO A 17 4.18 9.58 9.20
CA PRO A 17 3.26 10.61 8.73
C PRO A 17 2.79 10.41 7.28
N GLN A 18 3.54 9.66 6.47
CA GLN A 18 3.18 9.34 5.08
C GLN A 18 2.13 8.22 4.98
N TRP A 19 1.78 7.55 6.08
CA TRP A 19 0.73 6.54 6.09
C TRP A 19 -0.58 7.10 6.62
N VAL A 20 -1.63 6.98 5.81
CA VAL A 20 -3.00 7.33 6.15
C VAL A 20 -3.87 6.10 6.09
N THR A 21 -4.68 5.88 7.14
CA THR A 21 -5.71 4.84 7.15
C THR A 21 -7.11 5.42 6.96
N GLY A 22 -8.01 4.65 6.36
CA GLY A 22 -9.39 5.08 6.09
C GLY A 22 -10.31 3.95 5.67
N ARG A 23 -11.47 4.30 5.10
CA ARG A 23 -12.42 3.36 4.50
C ARG A 23 -12.97 3.87 3.18
N ILE A 24 -13.13 2.99 2.20
CA ILE A 24 -13.87 3.28 0.97
C ILE A 24 -15.29 2.72 1.11
N GLN A 25 -16.29 3.54 0.76
CA GLN A 25 -17.72 3.14 0.70
C GLN A 25 -18.19 2.38 1.96
N ASP A 26 -17.88 2.95 3.14
CA ASP A 26 -18.28 2.52 4.48
C ASP A 26 -17.77 1.16 4.99
N ARG A 27 -17.10 0.33 4.17
CA ARG A 27 -16.78 -1.06 4.57
C ARG A 27 -15.33 -1.48 4.42
N ASP A 28 -14.66 -1.13 3.33
CA ASP A 28 -13.35 -1.71 3.06
C ASP A 28 -12.25 -0.86 3.69
N PRO A 29 -11.45 -1.41 4.62
CA PRO A 29 -10.31 -0.71 5.20
C PRO A 29 -9.29 -0.41 4.09
N VAL A 30 -8.67 0.75 4.20
CA VAL A 30 -7.66 1.23 3.24
C VAL A 30 -6.46 1.75 4.01
N ALA A 31 -5.27 1.46 3.49
CA ALA A 31 -4.02 2.09 3.89
C ALA A 31 -3.42 2.78 2.66
N SER A 32 -3.16 4.09 2.73
CA SER A 32 -2.56 4.86 1.64
C SER A 32 -1.20 5.40 2.09
N PHE A 33 -0.20 5.27 1.22
CA PHE A 33 1.11 5.87 1.37
C PHE A 33 1.19 7.13 0.51
N LEU A 34 1.65 8.23 1.08
CA LEU A 34 1.68 9.56 0.47
C LEU A 34 3.09 9.94 0.00
N THR A 35 3.16 10.91 -0.91
CA THR A 35 4.41 11.64 -1.20
C THR A 35 5.01 12.28 0.05
N TRP A 36 6.30 12.62 -0.01
CA TRP A 36 7.03 13.26 1.08
C TRP A 36 6.43 14.60 1.51
N ASP A 37 5.82 15.32 0.57
CA ASP A 37 5.14 16.60 0.79
C ASP A 37 3.64 16.46 1.10
N PHE A 38 3.16 15.22 1.19
CA PHE A 38 1.76 14.84 1.45
C PHE A 38 0.75 15.37 0.41
N SER A 39 1.20 15.78 -0.77
CA SER A 39 0.34 16.34 -1.82
C SER A 39 -0.45 15.29 -2.59
N SER A 40 0.04 14.06 -2.68
CA SER A 40 -0.60 12.98 -3.44
C SER A 40 -0.43 11.60 -2.81
N VAL A 41 -1.21 10.63 -3.29
CA VAL A 41 -1.12 9.22 -2.90
C VAL A 41 -0.23 8.51 -3.91
N ILE A 42 0.75 7.77 -3.41
CA ILE A 42 1.66 6.93 -4.22
C ILE A 42 1.18 5.49 -4.25
N LEU A 43 0.83 4.93 -3.08
CA LEU A 43 0.28 3.58 -2.96
C LEU A 43 -1.06 3.62 -2.25
N ARG A 44 -2.00 2.80 -2.69
CA ARG A 44 -3.21 2.50 -1.94
C ARG A 44 -3.39 0.99 -1.82
N ALA A 45 -3.41 0.51 -0.59
CA ALA A 45 -3.71 -0.88 -0.29
C ALA A 45 -5.17 -1.05 0.16
N THR A 46 -5.84 -2.08 -0.37
CA THR A 46 -7.21 -2.47 -0.03
C THR A 46 -7.32 -3.99 0.18
N CYS A 47 -8.35 -4.45 0.89
CA CYS A 47 -8.70 -5.87 0.91
C CYS A 47 -9.66 -6.20 -0.23
N ARG A 48 -9.30 -7.12 -1.13
CA ARG A 48 -10.21 -7.66 -2.15
C ARG A 48 -10.12 -9.18 -2.17
N ASN A 49 -11.24 -9.88 -1.98
CA ASN A 49 -11.26 -11.36 -1.95
C ASN A 49 -10.25 -12.01 -0.98
N ARG A 50 -10.01 -11.38 0.18
CA ARG A 50 -8.98 -11.77 1.18
C ARG A 50 -7.52 -11.61 0.74
N GLU A 51 -7.29 -10.99 -0.42
CA GLU A 51 -5.96 -10.57 -0.86
C GLU A 51 -5.75 -9.09 -0.49
N VAL A 52 -4.51 -8.73 -0.20
CA VAL A 52 -4.10 -7.31 -0.12
C VAL A 52 -3.73 -6.87 -1.52
N ILE A 53 -4.50 -5.93 -2.05
CA ILE A 53 -4.31 -5.36 -3.37
C ILE A 53 -3.72 -3.96 -3.21
N VAL A 54 -2.60 -3.71 -3.87
CA VAL A 54 -1.90 -2.42 -3.90
C VAL A 54 -2.07 -1.80 -5.27
N ASP A 55 -2.76 -0.67 -5.31
CA ASP A 55 -2.79 0.25 -6.45
C ASP A 55 -1.59 1.22 -6.34
N TYR A 56 -0.81 1.33 -7.40
CA TYR A 56 0.29 2.29 -7.54
C TYR A 56 -0.13 3.45 -8.44
N TYR A 57 0.11 4.68 -7.97
CA TYR A 57 -0.29 5.92 -8.60
C TYR A 57 0.90 6.82 -8.99
N GLY A 58 2.13 6.31 -8.92
CA GLY A 58 3.31 7.09 -9.31
C GLY A 58 3.17 7.69 -10.71
N ASP A 59 3.68 8.91 -10.85
CA ASP A 59 3.55 9.71 -12.06
C ASP A 59 4.08 8.91 -13.26
N ASP A 60 3.21 8.80 -14.27
CA ASP A 60 3.35 8.03 -15.51
C ASP A 60 3.10 6.51 -15.43
N VAL A 61 1.89 6.16 -15.89
CA VAL A 61 1.34 4.83 -16.23
C VAL A 61 2.41 3.75 -16.39
N VAL A 62 2.53 2.88 -15.39
CA VAL A 62 3.41 1.71 -15.41
C VAL A 62 3.30 0.98 -16.75
N PRO A 63 4.39 0.89 -17.55
CA PRO A 63 4.37 0.19 -18.83
C PRO A 63 3.80 -1.23 -18.70
N ARG A 64 3.09 -1.72 -19.73
CA ARG A 64 2.50 -3.09 -19.71
C ARG A 64 3.56 -4.18 -19.56
N ASP A 65 4.78 -3.87 -19.96
CA ASP A 65 6.00 -4.67 -19.92
C ASP A 65 6.94 -4.30 -18.77
N ALA A 66 6.53 -3.38 -17.88
CA ALA A 66 7.27 -3.11 -16.65
C ALA A 66 7.48 -4.42 -15.89
N PRO A 67 8.68 -4.62 -15.30
CA PRO A 67 9.01 -5.85 -14.57
C PRO A 67 7.99 -6.11 -13.47
N LYS A 68 7.88 -7.38 -13.06
CA LYS A 68 7.11 -7.74 -11.86
C LYS A 68 7.59 -6.87 -10.71
N THR A 69 6.67 -6.14 -10.07
CA THR A 69 6.99 -5.39 -8.87
C THR A 69 7.18 -6.34 -7.70
N SER A 70 8.17 -6.06 -6.87
CA SER A 70 8.42 -6.76 -5.61
C SER A 70 8.10 -5.86 -4.41
N LEU A 71 7.66 -6.49 -3.33
CA LEU A 71 7.75 -5.91 -2.00
C LEU A 71 9.05 -6.39 -1.37
N PHE A 72 9.93 -5.48 -0.98
CA PHE A 72 11.10 -5.82 -0.19
C PHE A 72 10.76 -5.71 1.29
N VAL A 73 11.06 -6.75 2.05
CA VAL A 73 10.89 -6.76 3.51
C VAL A 73 12.22 -7.16 4.13
N ASP A 74 12.83 -6.24 4.89
CA ASP A 74 14.17 -6.37 5.46
C ASP A 74 15.23 -6.81 4.41
N GLY A 75 15.10 -6.29 3.17
CA GLY A 75 15.98 -6.59 2.04
C GLY A 75 15.68 -7.90 1.29
N ALA A 76 14.73 -8.73 1.75
CA ALA A 76 14.27 -9.90 1.03
C ALA A 76 13.15 -9.53 0.05
N ALA A 77 13.27 -9.96 -1.22
CA ALA A 77 12.29 -9.69 -2.27
C ALA A 77 11.12 -10.69 -2.24
N PHE A 78 9.89 -10.16 -2.30
CA PHE A 78 8.66 -10.93 -2.46
C PHE A 78 7.94 -10.44 -3.72
N GLU A 79 7.97 -11.25 -4.77
CA GLU A 79 7.29 -10.90 -6.04
C GLU A 79 5.78 -10.71 -5.80
N MET A 80 5.23 -9.59 -6.29
CA MET A 80 3.81 -9.34 -6.26
C MET A 80 3.16 -9.74 -7.60
N ARG A 81 1.95 -10.28 -7.52
CA ARG A 81 1.20 -10.71 -8.72
C ARG A 81 0.42 -9.53 -9.28
N ARG A 82 0.74 -9.07 -10.49
CA ARG A 82 -0.03 -8.04 -11.19
C ARG A 82 -1.47 -8.51 -11.45
N THR A 83 -2.46 -7.70 -11.06
CA THR A 83 -3.90 -7.94 -11.22
C THR A 83 -4.56 -6.91 -12.13
N GLY A 84 -3.90 -5.78 -12.40
CA GLY A 84 -4.37 -4.69 -13.25
C GLY A 84 -3.24 -3.87 -13.85
N VAL A 85 -3.53 -2.65 -14.32
CA VAL A 85 -2.53 -1.79 -14.98
C VAL A 85 -1.41 -1.39 -14.02
N ALA A 86 -1.74 -0.93 -12.82
CA ALA A 86 -0.77 -0.64 -11.76
C ALA A 86 -1.29 -1.23 -10.43
N GLU A 87 -1.91 -2.41 -10.53
CA GLU A 87 -2.55 -3.09 -9.41
C GLU A 87 -1.83 -4.42 -9.16
N TYR A 88 -1.45 -4.68 -7.92
CA TYR A 88 -0.62 -5.81 -7.52
C TYR A 88 -1.15 -6.48 -6.25
N ALA A 89 -1.27 -7.80 -6.26
CA ALA A 89 -1.60 -8.60 -5.09
C ALA A 89 -0.33 -9.04 -4.34
N ILE A 90 -0.31 -8.85 -3.02
CA ILE A 90 0.70 -9.44 -2.13
C ILE A 90 0.27 -10.88 -1.84
N ASP A 91 1.17 -11.85 -2.07
CA ASP A 91 0.89 -13.25 -1.79
C ASP A 91 1.01 -13.59 -0.29
N ALA A 92 0.70 -14.84 0.08
CA ALA A 92 0.74 -15.26 1.47
C ALA A 92 2.14 -15.18 2.11
N ALA A 93 3.20 -15.40 1.33
CA ALA A 93 4.57 -15.32 1.82
C ALA A 93 4.98 -13.87 2.12
N GLY A 94 4.66 -12.95 1.20
CA GLY A 94 4.84 -11.51 1.36
C GLY A 94 4.05 -10.96 2.55
N ILE A 95 2.80 -11.39 2.75
CA ILE A 95 2.00 -11.00 3.93
C ILE A 95 2.65 -11.50 5.22
N ALA A 96 3.10 -12.76 5.25
CA ALA A 96 3.75 -13.32 6.44
C ALA A 96 5.09 -12.62 6.75
N ALA A 97 5.84 -12.20 5.73
CA ALA A 97 7.06 -11.42 5.88
C ALA A 97 6.75 -10.01 6.38
N LEU A 98 5.82 -9.30 5.71
CA LEU A 98 5.34 -7.98 6.09
C LEU A 98 4.92 -7.91 7.56
N GLN A 99 4.20 -8.93 8.07
CA GLN A 99 3.76 -8.97 9.47
C GLN A 99 4.91 -9.02 10.51
N ARG A 100 6.09 -9.51 10.11
CA ARG A 100 7.25 -9.67 11.01
C ARG A 100 8.36 -8.65 10.76
N GLY A 101 8.46 -8.12 9.54
CA GLY A 101 9.57 -7.27 9.13
C GLY A 101 9.51 -5.87 9.70
N GLN A 102 10.63 -5.16 9.64
CA GLN A 102 10.78 -3.81 10.17
C GLN A 102 10.91 -2.76 9.09
N TRP A 103 11.51 -3.10 7.94
CA TRP A 103 11.70 -2.17 6.84
C TRP A 103 11.04 -2.71 5.59
N VAL A 104 10.18 -1.89 5.00
CA VAL A 104 9.41 -2.26 3.82
C VAL A 104 9.71 -1.26 2.69
N GLU A 105 9.95 -1.79 1.50
CA GLU A 105 10.15 -0.99 0.29
C GLU A 105 9.30 -1.55 -0.84
N PHE A 106 8.85 -0.67 -1.72
CA PHE A 106 8.12 -1.04 -2.92
C PHE A 106 8.99 -0.78 -4.14
N ASP A 107 9.16 -1.82 -4.95
CA ASP A 107 10.03 -1.87 -6.13
C ASP A 107 9.43 -1.09 -7.31
N ALA A 108 9.43 0.23 -7.17
CA ALA A 108 9.13 1.19 -8.22
C ALA A 108 9.95 2.47 -7.97
N PRO A 109 10.44 3.13 -9.04
CA PRO A 109 11.24 4.33 -8.90
C PRO A 109 10.39 5.48 -8.33
N ASN A 110 10.93 6.14 -7.32
CA ASN A 110 10.46 7.42 -6.78
C ASN A 110 11.08 8.59 -7.56
N GLU A 111 10.87 9.82 -7.09
CA GLU A 111 11.37 11.04 -7.75
C GLU A 111 12.90 11.14 -7.83
N MET A 112 13.62 10.31 -7.07
CA MET A 112 15.07 10.21 -7.02
C MET A 112 15.62 8.95 -7.75
N ASP A 113 14.77 8.21 -8.46
CA ASP A 113 15.10 6.92 -9.11
C ASP A 113 15.49 5.81 -8.12
N GLU A 114 15.00 5.90 -6.88
CA GLU A 114 15.17 4.91 -5.82
C GLU A 114 13.84 4.18 -5.54
N PRO A 115 13.83 3.02 -4.88
CA PRO A 115 12.59 2.39 -4.42
C PRO A 115 11.77 3.31 -3.51
N TRP A 116 10.47 3.08 -3.44
CA TRP A 116 9.63 3.72 -2.44
C TRP A 116 9.89 3.12 -1.06
N HIS A 117 10.56 3.87 -0.19
CA HIS A 117 10.79 3.48 1.19
C HIS A 117 9.53 3.69 2.03
N LEU A 118 8.87 2.60 2.42
CA LEU A 118 7.58 2.63 3.12
C LEU A 118 7.71 2.66 4.65
N GLY A 119 8.93 2.57 5.17
CA GLY A 119 9.21 2.53 6.61
C GLY A 119 8.82 1.20 7.25
N GLU A 120 8.29 1.26 8.47
CA GLU A 120 7.71 0.10 9.15
C GLU A 120 6.36 -0.32 8.57
N ALA A 121 5.70 0.55 7.82
CA ALA A 121 4.45 0.30 7.12
C ALA A 121 3.35 -0.26 8.04
N GLN A 122 3.18 0.34 9.23
CA GLN A 122 2.24 -0.12 10.25
C GLN A 122 0.80 -0.12 9.76
N ALA A 123 0.42 0.86 8.93
CA ALA A 123 -0.89 0.90 8.29
C ALA A 123 -1.12 -0.32 7.36
N LEU A 124 -0.13 -0.66 6.55
CA LEU A 124 -0.20 -1.79 5.63
C LEU A 124 -0.24 -3.12 6.39
N LYS A 125 0.55 -3.25 7.46
CA LYS A 125 0.52 -4.41 8.38
C LYS A 125 -0.85 -4.59 9.03
N ALA A 126 -1.44 -3.50 9.54
CA ALA A 126 -2.77 -3.52 10.16
C ALA A 126 -3.86 -3.90 9.15
N LEU A 127 -3.78 -3.39 7.92
CA LEU A 127 -4.66 -3.77 6.83
C LEU A 127 -4.52 -5.27 6.51
N ALA A 128 -3.29 -5.75 6.31
CA ALA A 128 -2.99 -7.14 6.00
C ALA A 128 -3.57 -8.11 7.06
N ALA A 129 -3.39 -7.80 8.34
CA ALA A 129 -3.95 -8.58 9.45
C ALA A 129 -5.49 -8.62 9.43
N THR A 130 -6.12 -7.52 8.98
CA THR A 130 -7.58 -7.44 8.82
C THR A 130 -8.05 -8.26 7.61
N CYS A 131 -7.34 -8.18 6.48
CA CYS A 131 -7.69 -8.91 5.25
C CYS A 131 -7.62 -10.44 5.43
N SER A 132 -6.64 -10.93 6.20
CA SER A 132 -6.45 -12.37 6.44
C SER A 132 -7.46 -12.98 7.42
N GLY A 133 -8.39 -12.18 7.97
CA GLY A 133 -9.37 -12.64 8.95
C GLY A 133 -8.79 -12.89 10.34
N THR A 134 -7.57 -12.40 10.61
CA THR A 134 -6.93 -12.49 11.93
C THR A 134 -7.49 -11.40 12.85
N LYS A 135 -8.82 -11.38 13.05
CA LYS A 135 -9.38 -10.73 14.23
C LYS A 135 -9.10 -11.65 15.42
N LYS A 136 -8.20 -11.20 16.31
CA LYS A 136 -8.13 -11.73 17.68
C LYS A 136 -9.47 -11.55 18.38
#